data_AF-A0A7V4IL54-F1
#
_entry.id   AF-A0A7V4IL54-F1
#
_cell.length_a   1.000
_cell.length_b   1.000
_cell.length_c   1.000
_cell.angle_alpha   90.00
_cell.angle_beta   90.00
_cell.angle_gamma   90.00
#
_symmetry.space_group_name_H-M   'P 1'
#
loop_
_entity.id
_entity.type
_entity.pdbx_description
1 polymer ?
#
loop_
_entity_poly.entity_id
_entity_poly.type
_entity_poly.pdbx_seq_one_letter_code
_entity_poly.pdbx_strand_id
1 'polypeptide(L)'
;MLEKNTISQIRKRSGEIVNFDQRKITSAIYKSMKAVGSADELLAEKLSNEVVDTLNSKFRSRSIPAVEEIQDLVEEILISNRLITVAKAF
;
A
#
# COMPACT_ATOMS: atom_id res chain seq x y z
N MET A 1 22.22 -13.22 5.56
CA MET A 1 21.33 -12.42 4.69
C MET A 1 19.91 -12.84 4.99
N LEU A 2 19.06 -11.95 5.51
CA LEU A 2 17.64 -12.23 5.62
C LEU A 2 17.08 -12.18 4.20
N GLU A 3 16.47 -13.27 3.72
CA GLU A 3 15.72 -13.24 2.48
C GLU A 3 14.62 -12.20 2.62
N LYS A 4 14.66 -11.12 1.82
CA LYS A 4 13.53 -10.21 1.70
C LYS A 4 12.40 -10.99 1.05
N ASN A 5 11.40 -11.37 1.85
CA ASN A 5 10.09 -11.73 1.31
C ASN A 5 9.68 -10.63 0.34
N THR A 6 9.31 -11.00 -0.89
CA THR A 6 8.91 -10.05 -1.92
C THR A 6 7.57 -10.49 -2.47
N ILE A 7 6.54 -9.67 -2.28
CA ILE A 7 5.25 -9.87 -2.93
C ILE A 7 5.38 -9.52 -4.42
N SER A 8 5.09 -10.49 -5.29
CA SER A 8 5.17 -10.33 -6.74
C SER A 8 3.80 -10.25 -7.42
N GLN A 9 2.74 -10.74 -6.77
CA GLN A 9 1.40 -10.83 -7.33
C GLN A 9 0.34 -10.50 -6.30
N ILE A 10 -0.81 -10.02 -6.77
CA ILE A 10 -1.98 -9.71 -5.97
C ILE A 10 -3.23 -10.26 -6.64
N ARG A 11 -4.25 -10.57 -5.84
CA ARG A 11 -5.55 -11.03 -6.34
C ARG A 11 -6.58 -9.91 -6.24
N LYS A 12 -7.16 -9.52 -7.36
CA LYS A 12 -8.28 -8.57 -7.38
C LYS A 12 -9.58 -9.21 -6.87
N ARG A 13 -10.57 -8.38 -6.54
CA ARG A 13 -11.94 -8.80 -6.20
C ARG A 13 -12.58 -9.74 -7.21
N SER A 14 -12.28 -9.57 -8.50
CA SER A 14 -12.77 -10.43 -9.58
C SER A 14 -12.21 -11.86 -9.53
N GLY A 15 -11.20 -12.11 -8.69
CA GLY A 15 -10.41 -13.35 -8.68
C GLY A 15 -9.20 -13.31 -9.62
N GLU A 16 -9.08 -12.27 -10.47
CA GLU A 16 -7.93 -12.09 -11.36
C GLU A 16 -6.64 -11.89 -10.57
N ILE A 17 -5.59 -12.64 -10.93
CA ILE A 17 -4.24 -12.48 -10.37
C ILE A 17 -3.43 -11.59 -11.31
N VAL A 18 -2.88 -10.51 -10.78
CA VAL A 18 -2.05 -9.55 -11.52
C VAL A 18 -0.72 -9.33 -10.83
N ASN A 19 0.26 -8.81 -11.57
CA ASN A 19 1.55 -8.44 -10.98
C ASN A 19 1.37 -7.28 -10.00
N PHE A 20 2.07 -7.38 -8.87
CA PHE A 20 2.19 -6.31 -7.90
C PHE A 20 2.98 -5.14 -8.51
N ASP A 21 2.50 -3.91 -8.28
CA ASP A 21 3.18 -2.69 -8.71
C ASP A 21 3.04 -1.63 -7.62
N GLN A 22 4.11 -1.38 -6.88
CA GLN A 22 4.17 -0.40 -5.80
C GLN A 22 3.74 1.00 -6.27
N ARG A 23 4.01 1.38 -7.53
CA ARG A 23 3.65 2.71 -8.06
C ARG A 23 2.14 2.95 -8.01
N LYS A 24 1.34 1.89 -8.06
CA LYS A 24 -0.12 2.00 -7.90
C LYS A 24 -0.51 2.42 -6.48
N ILE A 25 0.21 1.93 -5.46
CA ILE A 25 0.02 2.34 -4.07
C ILE A 25 0.43 3.81 -3.90
N THR A 26 1.63 4.17 -4.37
CA THR A 26 2.13 5.55 -4.32
C THR A 26 1.14 6.52 -4.96
N SER A 27 0.65 6.18 -6.17
CA SER A 27 -0.33 7.01 -6.89
C SER A 27 -1.67 7.11 -6.17
N ALA A 28 -2.15 6.04 -5.55
CA ALA A 28 -3.39 6.05 -4.79
C ALA A 28 -3.26 6.95 -3.55
N ILE A 29 -2.19 6.80 -2.76
CA ILE A 29 -1.94 7.63 -1.58
C ILE A 29 -1.86 9.12 -1.98
N TYR A 30 -1.10 9.43 -3.03
CA TYR A 30 -0.99 10.80 -3.53
C TYR A 30 -2.34 11.39 -3.97
N LYS A 31 -3.19 10.60 -4.63
CA LYS A 31 -4.54 11.04 -5.03
C LYS A 31 -5.41 11.36 -3.81
N SER A 32 -5.35 10.55 -2.76
CA SER A 32 -6.09 10.80 -1.51
C SER A 32 -5.58 12.02 -0.78
N MET A 33 -4.26 12.22 -0.73
CA MET A 33 -3.64 13.44 -0.19
C MET A 33 -4.08 14.68 -0.97
N LYS A 34 -4.09 14.59 -2.31
CA LYS A 34 -4.56 15.68 -3.17
C LYS A 34 -6.04 15.99 -2.93
N ALA A 35 -6.88 14.97 -2.74
CA ALA A 35 -8.31 15.14 -2.48
C ALA A 35 -8.58 15.92 -1.17
N VAL A 36 -7.70 15.80 -0.18
CA VAL A 36 -7.82 16.53 1.10
C VAL A 36 -6.97 17.81 1.17
N GLY A 37 -6.35 18.22 0.05
CA GLY A 37 -5.56 19.45 -0.04
C GLY A 37 -4.16 19.37 0.59
N SER A 38 -3.63 18.17 0.82
CA SER A 38 -2.32 17.93 1.45
C SER A 38 -1.35 17.17 0.53
N ALA A 39 -1.41 17.43 -0.78
CA ALA A 39 -0.60 16.72 -1.78
C ALA A 39 0.90 16.85 -1.49
N ASP A 40 1.58 15.72 -1.31
CA ASP A 40 3.02 15.62 -1.12
C ASP A 40 3.51 14.32 -1.76
N GLU A 41 4.27 14.44 -2.85
CA GLU A 41 4.76 13.29 -3.62
C GLU A 41 5.83 12.49 -2.84
N LEU A 42 6.72 13.19 -2.13
CA LEU A 42 7.80 12.56 -1.35
C LEU A 42 7.22 11.78 -0.16
N LEU A 43 6.22 12.34 0.51
CA LEU A 43 5.53 11.66 1.59
C LEU A 43 4.74 10.45 1.07
N ALA A 44 4.06 10.57 -0.06
CA ALA A 44 3.34 9.45 -0.68
C ALA A 44 4.28 8.28 -1.04
N GLU A 45 5.46 8.57 -1.58
CA GLU A 45 6.50 7.57 -1.86
C GLU A 45 7.00 6.92 -0.56
N LYS A 46 7.30 7.72 0.47
CA LYS A 46 7.73 7.23 1.77
C LYS A 46 6.71 6.27 2.40
N LEU A 47 5.44 6.64 2.42
CA LEU A 47 4.37 5.80 2.96
C LEU A 47 4.18 4.54 2.12
N SER A 48 4.30 4.64 0.80
CA SER A 48 4.25 3.47 -0.08
C SER A 48 5.39 2.49 0.18
N ASN A 49 6.60 2.96 0.52
CA ASN A 49 7.71 2.10 0.93
C ASN A 49 7.38 1.39 2.25
N GLU A 50 6.83 2.10 3.23
CA GLU A 50 6.40 1.54 4.52
C GLU A 50 5.33 0.45 4.33
N VAL A 51 4.38 0.64 3.41
CA VAL A 51 3.39 -0.39 3.03
C VAL A 51 4.07 -1.63 2.48
N VAL A 52 5.03 -1.48 1.57
CA VAL A 52 5.74 -2.62 0.98
C VAL A 52 6.57 -3.36 2.03
N ASP A 53 7.27 -2.66 2.89
CA ASP A 53 8.04 -3.27 3.98
C ASP A 53 7.13 -4.03 4.95
N THR A 54 5.95 -3.48 5.25
CA THR A 54 4.96 -4.13 6.11
C THR A 54 4.28 -5.32 5.43
N LEU A 55 4.00 -5.25 4.13
CA LEU A 55 3.51 -6.39 3.35
C LEU A 55 4.50 -7.56 3.40
N ASN A 56 5.77 -7.26 3.18
CA ASN A 56 6.83 -8.27 3.14
C ASN A 56 7.10 -8.89 4.52
N SER A 57 6.82 -8.18 5.61
CA SER A 57 6.91 -8.74 6.97
C SER A 57 5.67 -9.53 7.38
N LYS A 58 4.48 -9.09 6.97
CA LYS A 58 3.18 -9.72 7.32
C LYS A 58 2.90 -10.98 6.52
N PHE A 59 3.27 -11.01 5.23
CA PHE A 59 3.01 -12.12 4.32
C PHE A 59 4.27 -12.94 4.03
N ARG A 60 4.10 -14.24 3.79
CA ARG A 60 5.21 -15.13 3.43
C ARG A 60 5.65 -14.87 1.99
N SER A 61 6.90 -15.18 1.69
CA SER A 61 7.36 -15.32 0.30
C SER A 61 6.39 -16.20 -0.50
N ARG A 62 5.89 -15.70 -1.64
CA ARG A 62 4.90 -16.33 -2.53
C ARG A 62 3.43 -16.26 -2.10
N SER A 63 3.09 -15.54 -1.04
CA SER A 63 1.69 -15.17 -0.78
C SER A 63 1.15 -14.29 -1.92
N ILE A 64 -0.14 -14.47 -2.25
CA ILE A 64 -0.87 -13.63 -3.21
C ILE A 64 -1.97 -12.92 -2.42
N PRO A 65 -1.64 -11.80 -1.74
CA PRO A 65 -2.63 -11.06 -0.96
C PRO A 65 -3.73 -10.51 -1.87
N ALA A 66 -4.92 -10.37 -1.31
CA ALA A 66 -6.01 -9.67 -1.96
C ALA A 66 -5.72 -8.16 -2.05
N VAL A 67 -6.30 -7.50 -3.06
CA VAL A 67 -6.19 -6.04 -3.19
C VAL A 67 -6.75 -5.34 -1.95
N GLU A 68 -7.83 -5.86 -1.40
CA GLU A 68 -8.48 -5.35 -0.19
C GLU A 68 -7.55 -5.42 1.04
N GLU A 69 -6.78 -6.51 1.20
CA GLU A 69 -5.80 -6.62 2.31
C GLU A 69 -4.67 -5.57 2.21
N ILE A 70 -4.32 -5.17 0.99
CA ILE A 70 -3.36 -4.10 0.74
C ILE A 70 -3.99 -2.74 1.04
N GLN A 71 -5.26 -2.54 0.69
CA GLN A 71 -6.00 -1.31 0.99
C GLN A 71 -6.11 -1.09 2.50
N ASP A 72 -6.55 -2.10 3.24
CA ASP A 72 -6.66 -2.07 4.71
C ASP A 72 -5.31 -1.70 5.35
N LEU A 73 -4.21 -2.27 4.83
CA LEU A 73 -2.87 -1.96 5.32
C LEU A 73 -2.44 -0.52 5.02
N VAL A 74 -2.78 0.01 3.85
CA VAL A 74 -2.50 1.41 3.51
C VAL A 74 -3.24 2.34 4.47
N GLU A 75 -4.52 2.07 4.75
CA GLU A 75 -5.30 2.83 5.73
C GLU A 75 -4.68 2.77 7.13
N GLU A 76 -4.26 1.59 7.59
CA GLU A 76 -3.58 1.39 8.88
C GLU A 76 -2.31 2.25 9.00
N ILE A 77 -1.48 2.27 7.95
CA ILE A 77 -0.25 3.06 7.90
C ILE A 77 -0.54 4.56 7.87
N LEU A 78 -1.54 4.99 7.11
CA LEU A 78 -1.97 6.40 7.09
C LEU A 78 -2.46 6.85 8.48
N ILE A 79 -3.28 6.04 9.15
CA ILE A 79 -3.75 6.33 10.51
C ILE A 79 -2.58 6.37 11.50
N SER A 80 -1.65 5.41 11.42
CA SER A 80 -0.46 5.35 12.30
C SER A 80 0.47 6.56 12.13
N ASN A 81 0.56 7.10 10.91
CA ASN A 81 1.28 8.34 10.60
C ASN A 81 0.45 9.61 10.92
N ARG A 82 -0.69 9.48 11.63
CA ARG A 82 -1.61 10.58 11.99
C ARG A 82 -2.25 11.29 10.79
N LEU A 83 -2.29 10.65 9.62
CA LEU A 83 -2.91 11.15 8.39
C LEU A 83 -4.37 10.68 8.27
N ILE A 84 -5.15 10.87 9.32
CA ILE A 84 -6.52 10.32 9.44
C ILE A 84 -7.44 10.83 8.33
N THR A 85 -7.32 12.10 7.93
CA THR A 85 -8.12 12.67 6.85
C THR A 85 -7.78 12.06 5.49
N VAL A 86 -6.50 11.77 5.25
CA VAL A 86 -6.04 11.07 4.03
C VAL A 86 -6.55 9.64 4.01
N ALA A 87 -6.46 8.92 5.15
CA ALA A 87 -6.96 7.55 5.28
C ALA A 87 -8.46 7.45 4.94
N LYS A 88 -9.27 8.41 5.42
CA LYS A 88 -10.71 8.48 5.10
C LYS A 88 -11.01 8.77 3.62
N ALA A 89 -10.05 9.30 2.88
CA ALA A 89 -10.17 9.65 1.46
C ALA A 89 -9.44 8.65 0.55
N PHE A 90 -8.87 7.59 1.13
CA PHE A 90 -8.25 6.47 0.41
C PHE A 90 -9.31 5.46 -0.03
#